data_AF-A0A850SL85-F1
#
_entry.id   AF-A0A850SL85-F1
#
_cell.length_a   1.000
_cell.length_b   1.000
_cell.length_c   1.000
_cell.angle_alpha   90.00
_cell.angle_beta   90.00
_cell.angle_gamma   90.00
#
_symmetry.space_group_name_H-M   'P 1'
#
loop_
_entity.id
_entity.type
_entity.pdbx_description
1 polymer ?
#
loop_
_entity_poly.entity_id
_entity_poly.type
_entity_poly.pdbx_seq_one_letter_code
_entity_poly.pdbx_strand_id
1 'polypeptide(L)'
;MSTAAVTTKKVSLDGLKRLAQKHLKPSSALRNLIMSEPDELPVQELGPKVELYAKLLDHELRASSVVTSETPKSNASQSKERRAKMRKG
;
A
#
# COMPACT_ATOMS: atom_id res chain seq x y z
N MET A 1 22.48 11.78 43.33
CA MET A 1 21.15 11.43 42.77
C MET A 1 21.31 10.12 42.03
N SER A 2 20.69 9.05 42.52
CA SER A 2 20.81 7.70 41.93
C SER A 2 19.76 7.57 40.84
N THR A 3 20.16 7.52 39.57
CA THR A 3 19.24 7.27 38.45
C THR A 3 18.91 5.79 38.44
N ALA A 4 17.76 5.43 39.02
CA ALA A 4 17.21 4.09 38.91
C ALA A 4 17.09 3.74 37.42
N ALA A 5 17.80 2.69 36.99
CA ALA A 5 17.72 2.19 35.62
C ALA A 5 16.28 1.73 35.36
N VAL A 6 15.52 2.55 34.63
CA VAL A 6 14.18 2.17 34.17
C VAL A 6 14.37 1.00 33.22
N THR A 7 14.11 -0.21 33.70
CA THR A 7 14.12 -1.42 32.87
C THR A 7 12.92 -1.34 31.92
N THR A 8 13.11 -0.71 30.77
CA THR A 8 12.11 -0.68 29.71
C THR A 8 11.96 -2.10 29.17
N LYS A 9 10.81 -2.73 29.44
CA LYS A 9 10.47 -4.04 28.89
C LYS A 9 10.54 -3.97 27.36
N LYS A 10 11.34 -4.85 26.76
CA LYS A 10 11.51 -4.95 25.31
C LYS A 10 10.76 -6.17 24.76
N VAL A 11 10.40 -6.09 23.49
CA VAL A 11 9.73 -7.16 22.73
C VAL A 11 10.54 -7.43 21.48
N SER A 12 10.77 -8.71 21.17
CA SER A 12 11.45 -9.11 19.93
C SER A 12 10.52 -8.96 18.73
N LEU A 13 11.06 -8.44 17.64
CA LEU A 13 10.39 -8.33 16.34
C LEU A 13 10.75 -9.45 15.36
N ASP A 14 11.58 -10.44 15.73
CA ASP A 14 12.05 -11.47 14.79
C ASP A 14 10.89 -12.19 14.07
N GLY A 15 9.85 -12.56 14.82
CA GLY A 15 8.64 -13.17 14.24
C GLY A 15 7.94 -12.26 13.23
N LEU A 16 7.81 -10.96 13.53
CA LEU A 16 7.22 -9.98 12.63
C LEU A 16 8.07 -9.81 11.37
N LYS A 17 9.40 -9.77 11.52
CA LYS A 17 10.32 -9.64 10.39
C LYS A 17 10.24 -10.85 9.45
N ARG A 18 10.21 -12.06 10.01
CA ARG A 18 10.03 -13.29 9.22
C ARG A 18 8.70 -13.31 8.45
N LEU A 19 7.61 -12.88 9.09
CA LEU A 19 6.32 -12.76 8.44
C LEU A 19 6.34 -11.73 7.31
N ALA A 20 6.95 -10.56 7.53
CA ALA A 20 7.09 -9.53 6.50
C ALA A 20 7.91 -10.05 5.29
N GLN A 21 9.00 -10.78 5.52
CA GLN A 21 9.78 -11.38 4.43
C GLN A 21 8.99 -12.42 3.63
N LYS A 22 8.17 -13.23 4.31
CA LYS A 22 7.39 -14.31 3.71
C LYS A 22 6.19 -13.81 2.91
N HIS A 23 5.50 -12.78 3.41
CA HIS A 23 4.19 -12.38 2.89
C HIS A 23 4.19 -11.08 2.11
N LEU A 24 5.17 -10.20 2.30
CA LEU A 24 5.23 -8.91 1.62
C LEU A 24 6.23 -8.94 0.46
N LYS A 25 5.83 -8.31 -0.65
CA LYS A 25 6.70 -8.14 -1.83
C LYS A 25 7.99 -7.41 -1.44
N PRO A 26 9.15 -7.72 -2.05
CA PRO A 26 10.40 -7.01 -1.78
C PRO A 26 10.33 -5.49 -1.96
N SER A 27 9.42 -5.00 -2.82
CA SER A 27 9.18 -3.58 -3.06
C SER A 27 8.14 -2.94 -2.12
N SER A 28 7.56 -3.71 -1.20
CA SER A 28 6.57 -3.20 -0.23
C SER A 28 7.21 -2.18 0.70
N ALA A 29 6.56 -1.02 0.84
CA ALA A 29 7.00 0.01 1.77
C ALA A 29 6.88 -0.49 3.21
N LEU A 30 5.81 -1.23 3.52
CA LEU A 30 5.61 -1.86 4.81
C LEU A 30 6.72 -2.87 5.13
N ARG A 31 7.12 -3.72 4.17
CA ARG A 31 8.23 -4.66 4.36
C ARG A 31 9.51 -3.92 4.71
N ASN A 32 9.86 -2.92 3.91
CA ASN A 32 11.10 -2.17 4.07
C ASN A 32 11.14 -1.47 5.44
N LEU A 33 10.02 -0.91 5.87
CA LEU A 33 9.90 -0.32 7.19
C LEU A 33 10.12 -1.36 8.31
N ILE A 34 9.40 -2.49 8.29
CA ILE A 34 9.55 -3.55 9.29
C ILE A 34 11.00 -4.09 9.33
N MET A 35 11.67 -4.20 8.18
CA MET A 35 13.08 -4.65 8.12
C MET A 35 14.06 -3.63 8.71
N SER A 36 13.76 -2.33 8.62
CA SER A 36 14.62 -1.26 9.13
C SER A 36 14.59 -1.11 10.65
N GLU A 37 13.59 -1.70 11.31
CA GLU A 37 13.45 -1.65 12.77
C GLU A 37 14.54 -2.48 13.47
N PRO A 38 14.92 -2.14 14.71
CA PRO A 38 15.77 -3.00 15.52
C PRO A 38 15.08 -4.34 15.82
N ASP A 39 15.88 -5.35 16.17
CA ASP A 39 15.34 -6.68 16.50
C ASP A 39 14.51 -6.70 17.79
N GLU A 40 14.68 -5.68 18.64
CA GLU A 40 13.95 -5.49 19.88
C GLU A 40 13.47 -4.05 20.03
N LEU A 41 12.23 -3.89 20.49
CA LEU A 41 11.59 -2.59 20.69
C LEU A 41 10.99 -2.46 22.09
N PRO A 42 11.07 -1.28 22.75
CA PRO A 42 10.33 -1.03 23.98
C PRO A 42 8.83 -1.21 23.77
N VAL A 43 8.14 -1.81 24.73
CA VAL A 43 6.68 -2.04 24.68
C VAL A 43 5.90 -0.74 24.43
N GLN A 44 6.41 0.39 24.95
CA GLN A 44 5.80 1.71 24.80
C GLN A 44 5.73 2.18 23.35
N GLU A 45 6.67 1.76 22.52
CA GLU A 45 6.73 2.13 21.09
C GLU A 45 5.92 1.18 20.21
N LEU A 46 5.54 0.00 20.73
CA LEU A 46 4.88 -1.03 19.92
C LEU A 46 3.49 -0.59 19.45
N GLY A 47 2.71 0.05 20.32
CA GLY A 47 1.34 0.48 20.01
C GLY A 47 1.25 1.39 18.78
N PRO A 48 1.93 2.56 18.79
CA PRO A 48 1.94 3.47 17.65
C PRO A 48 2.47 2.82 16.36
N LYS A 49 3.48 1.94 16.47
CA LYS A 49 4.04 1.24 15.30
C LYS A 49 3.07 0.22 14.71
N VAL A 50 2.37 -0.54 15.53
CA VAL A 50 1.33 -1.48 15.05
C VAL A 50 0.24 -0.74 14.29
N GLU A 51 -0.20 0.43 14.79
CA GLU A 51 -1.19 1.26 14.10
C GLU A 51 -0.67 1.74 12.73
N LEU A 52 0.59 2.19 12.67
CA LEU A 52 1.23 2.59 11.40
C LEU A 52 1.34 1.41 10.41
N TYR A 53 1.76 0.23 10.89
CA TYR A 53 1.86 -0.96 10.05
C TYR A 53 0.51 -1.39 9.49
N ALA A 54 -0.56 -1.31 10.30
CA ALA A 54 -1.90 -1.62 9.85
C ALA A 54 -2.38 -0.66 8.75
N LYS A 55 -2.10 0.65 8.88
CA LYS A 55 -2.44 1.66 7.87
C LYS A 55 -1.70 1.43 6.55
N LEU A 56 -0.40 1.13 6.61
CA LEU A 56 0.39 0.83 5.42
C LEU A 56 -0.08 -0.46 4.75
N LEU A 57 -0.43 -1.48 5.53
CA LEU A 57 -0.97 -2.73 5.01
C LEU A 57 -2.28 -2.50 4.26
N ASP A 58 -3.23 -1.76 4.85
CA ASP A 58 -4.50 -1.42 4.21
C ASP A 58 -4.29 -0.64 2.90
N HIS A 59 -3.37 0.33 2.90
CA HIS A 59 -3.02 1.08 1.70
C HIS A 59 -2.45 0.18 0.58
N GLU A 60 -1.54 -0.74 0.89
CA GLU A 60 -0.98 -1.66 -0.10
C GLU A 60 -2.02 -2.64 -0.65
N LEU A 61 -2.97 -3.07 0.19
CA LEU A 61 -4.09 -3.93 -0.23
C LEU A 61 -5.05 -3.19 -1.18
N ARG A 62 -5.36 -1.93 -0.89
CA ARG A 62 -6.20 -1.08 -1.76
C ARG A 62 -5.51 -0.71 -3.07
N ALA A 63 -4.23 -0.36 -3.02
CA ALA A 63 -3.45 -0.06 -4.22
C ALA A 63 -3.36 -1.28 -5.16
N SER A 64 -3.36 -2.49 -4.60
CA SER A 64 -3.34 -3.74 -5.38
C SER A 64 -4.70 -4.09 -6.03
N SER A 65 -5.81 -3.46 -5.64
CA SER A 65 -7.15 -3.74 -6.18
C SER A 65 -7.61 -2.75 -7.26
N VAL A 66 -6.77 -1.78 -7.66
CA VAL A 66 -7.08 -0.87 -8.78
C VAL A 66 -6.90 -1.61 -10.10
N VAL A 67 -7.91 -2.42 -10.45
CA VAL A 67 -8.16 -2.84 -11.82
C VAL A 67 -8.59 -1.61 -12.60
N THR A 68 -7.75 -1.19 -13.54
CA THR A 68 -8.07 -0.21 -14.58
C THR A 68 -9.29 -0.68 -15.38
N SER A 69 -10.46 -0.09 -15.12
CA SER A 69 -11.61 -0.13 -16.00
C SER A 69 -11.81 1.21 -16.71
N GLU A 70 -10.73 1.81 -17.23
CA GLU A 70 -10.84 2.90 -18.20
C GLU A 70 -10.58 2.34 -19.60
N THR A 71 -11.64 1.82 -20.22
CA THR A 71 -11.77 1.81 -21.68
C THR A 71 -12.93 2.72 -22.07
N PRO A 72 -12.70 3.97 -22.53
CA PRO A 72 -13.68 4.63 -23.36
C PRO A 72 -13.59 4.01 -24.75
N LYS A 73 -14.39 2.96 -25.00
CA LYS A 73 -14.67 2.51 -26.37
C LYS A 73 -15.40 3.63 -27.09
N SER A 74 -14.66 4.36 -27.93
CA SER A 74 -15.03 4.72 -29.31
C SER A 74 -16.54 4.91 -29.54
N ASN A 75 -17.03 6.16 -29.49
CA ASN A 75 -18.29 6.58 -30.11
C ASN A 75 -18.16 6.52 -31.65
N ALA A 76 -18.13 5.32 -32.20
CA ALA A 76 -18.37 5.08 -33.60
C ALA A 76 -19.88 4.97 -33.80
N SER A 77 -20.58 6.10 -33.99
CA SER A 77 -21.88 6.20 -34.68
C SER A 77 -22.45 7.62 -34.62
N GLN A 78 -21.83 8.59 -35.32
CA GLN A 78 -22.53 9.83 -35.72
C GLN A 78 -21.79 10.55 -36.86
N SER A 79 -21.63 9.89 -38.01
CA SER A 79 -21.22 10.57 -39.26
C SER A 79 -21.50 9.71 -40.49
N LYS A 80 -22.76 9.33 -40.71
CA LYS A 80 -23.24 8.82 -42.01
C LYS A 80 -24.64 9.35 -42.35
N GLU A 81 -24.92 10.62 -42.09
CA GLU A 81 -26.19 11.22 -42.54
C GLU A 81 -26.06 12.69 -42.96
N ARG A 82 -24.98 13.05 -43.66
CA ARG A 82 -24.87 14.36 -44.34
C ARG A 82 -24.05 14.27 -45.62
N ARG A 83 -24.42 13.41 -46.58
CA ARG A 83 -23.94 13.50 -47.97
C ARG A 83 -24.67 12.57 -48.96
N ALA A 84 -26.01 12.51 -48.89
CA ALA A 84 -26.79 12.21 -50.09
C ALA A 84 -27.01 13.54 -50.83
N LYS A 85 -26.31 13.66 -51.95
CA LYS A 85 -26.11 14.87 -52.74
C LYS A 85 -27.45 15.49 -53.18
N MET A 86 -27.64 16.77 -52.82
CA MET A 86 -28.14 17.72 -53.81
C MET A 86 -27.20 17.73 -55.01
N ARG A 87 -27.78 17.55 -56.20
CA ARG A 87 -27.36 17.93 -57.57
C ARG A 87 -28.10 16.95 -58.49
N LYS A 88 -29.33 17.23 -58.96
CA LYS A 88 -29.69 18.27 -59.95
C LYS A 88 -28.61 18.41 -61.03
N GLY A 89 -28.96 17.95 -62.22
CA GLY A 89 -28.17 17.88 -63.45
C GLY A 89 -28.75 16.78 -64.30
#